data_AF-A0A8J6S9C6-F1
#
_entry.id   AF-A0A8J6S9C6-F1
#
_cell.length_a   1.000
_cell.length_b   1.000
_cell.length_c   1.000
_cell.angle_alpha   90.00
_cell.angle_beta   90.00
_cell.angle_gamma   90.00
#
_symmetry.space_group_name_H-M   'P 1'
#
loop_
_entity.id
_entity.type
_entity.pdbx_description
1 polymer ?
#
loop_
_entity_poly.entity_id
_entity_poly.type
_entity_poly.pdbx_seq_one_letter_code
_entity_poly.pdbx_strand_id
1 'polypeptide(L)' 'MICVEVIYLLIATTLFTIWLDFFKRDRTWKTQERLAGFVTLVVATIFWPLVLPIAYIEILKSKSQL' A
#
# COMPACT_ATOMS: atom_id res chain seq x y z
N MET A 1 13.75 -11.86 14.86
CA MET A 1 13.36 -10.66 14.07
C MET A 1 12.44 -11.00 12.90
N ILE A 2 12.58 -12.16 12.26
CA ILE A 2 11.78 -12.65 11.11
C ILE A 2 10.24 -12.63 11.32
N CYS A 3 9.75 -12.79 12.55
CA CYS A 3 8.31 -12.86 12.81
C CYS A 3 7.55 -11.58 12.42
N VAL A 4 8.18 -10.41 12.55
CA VAL A 4 7.55 -9.12 12.25
C VAL A 4 7.36 -8.97 10.74
N GLU A 5 8.37 -9.35 9.96
CA GLU A 5 8.33 -9.30 8.49
C GLU A 5 7.26 -10.24 7.93
N VAL A 6 7.12 -11.45 8.48
CA VAL A 6 6.11 -12.43 8.03
C VAL A 6 4.68 -11.97 8.36
N ILE A 7 4.46 -11.43 9.57
CA ILE A 7 3.17 -10.86 9.95
C ILE A 7 2.81 -9.69 9.03
N TYR A 8 3.79 -8.85 8.71
CA TYR A 8 3.59 -7.72 7.80
C TYR A 8 3.19 -8.16 6.39
N LEU A 9 3.87 -9.16 5.83
CA LEU A 9 3.55 -9.73 4.52
C LEU A 9 2.16 -10.38 4.50
N LEU A 10 1.75 -11.06 5.59
CA LEU A 10 0.41 -11.62 5.72
C LEU A 10 -0.67 -10.53 5.74
N ILE A 11 -0.46 -9.47 6.53
CA ILE A 11 -1.38 -8.32 6.59
C ILE A 11 -1.49 -7.64 5.23
N ALA A 12 -0.35 -7.40 4.57
CA ALA A 12 -0.29 -6.78 3.25
C ALA A 12 -1.03 -7.61 2.19
N THR A 13 -0.82 -8.93 2.17
CA THR A 13 -1.50 -9.83 1.22
C THR A 13 -3.01 -9.90 1.49
N THR A 14 -3.41 -9.89 2.76
CA THR A 14 -4.82 -9.91 3.14
C THR A 14 -5.54 -8.63 2.71
N LEU A 15 -4.95 -7.47 3.03
CA LEU A 15 -5.45 -6.16 2.59
C LEU A 15 -5.51 -6.09 1.06
N PHE A 16 -4.45 -6.53 0.37
CA PHE A 16 -4.42 -6.56 -1.08
C PHE A 16 -5.58 -7.37 -1.67
N THR A 17 -5.92 -8.51 -1.06
CA THR A 17 -7.01 -9.38 -1.53
C THR A 17 -8.39 -8.74 -1.28
N ILE A 18 -8.59 -8.09 -0.13
CA ILE A 18 -9.85 -7.37 0.20
C ILE A 18 -10.06 -6.20 -0.75
N TRP A 19 -9.03 -5.38 -0.94
CA TRP A 19 -9.07 -4.26 -1.88
C TRP A 19 -9.28 -4.74 -3.31
N LEU A 20 -8.71 -5.89 -3.69
CA LEU A 20 -8.96 -6.51 -4.99
C LEU A 20 -10.40 -6.93 -5.21
N ASP A 21 -11.00 -7.53 -4.18
CA ASP A 21 -12.41 -7.92 -4.22
C ASP A 21 -13.30 -6.67 -4.37
N PHE A 22 -13.01 -5.62 -3.58
CA PHE A 22 -13.71 -4.35 -3.66
C PHE A 22 -13.60 -3.70 -5.05
N PHE A 23 -12.39 -3.69 -5.61
CA PHE A 23 -12.11 -3.15 -6.93
C PHE A 23 -12.76 -3.96 -8.07
N LYS A 24 -12.93 -5.28 -7.87
CA LYS A 24 -13.69 -6.14 -8.80
C LYS A 24 -15.19 -5.92 -8.70
N ARG A 25 -15.69 -5.50 -7.54
CA ARG A 25 -17.11 -5.28 -7.25
C ARG A 25 -17.61 -3.94 -7.79
N ASP A 26 -16.73 -2.93 -7.88
CA ASP A 26 -17.00 -1.59 -8.45
C ASP A 26 -17.00 -1.55 -10.00
N ARG A 27 -17.70 -2.52 -10.61
CA ARG A 27 -17.54 -2.95 -12.01
C ARG A 27 -18.28 -2.10 -13.05
N THR A 28 -18.20 -0.77 -12.98
CA THR A 28 -18.85 0.15 -13.95
C THR A 28 -17.85 0.89 -14.87
N TRP A 29 -16.54 0.70 -14.73
CA TRP A 29 -15.53 1.54 -15.40
C TRP A 29 -14.79 0.82 -16.55
N LYS A 30 -14.45 1.59 -17.61
CA LYS A 30 -13.72 1.16 -18.81
C LYS A 30 -12.45 0.39 -18.45
N THR A 31 -12.21 -0.73 -19.13
CA THR A 31 -11.16 -1.74 -18.90
C THR A 31 -9.74 -1.19 -18.67
N GLN A 32 -9.41 0.01 -19.19
CA GLN A 32 -8.10 0.65 -19.00
C GLN A 32 -7.90 1.28 -17.61
N GLU A 33 -8.91 1.91 -17.05
CA GLU A 33 -8.89 2.48 -15.69
C GLU A 33 -8.69 1.38 -14.64
N ARG A 34 -9.20 0.18 -14.96
CA ARG A 34 -9.13 -0.98 -14.09
C ARG A 34 -7.70 -1.52 -13.93
N LEU A 35 -6.89 -1.44 -14.98
CA LEU A 35 -5.49 -1.87 -14.94
C LEU A 35 -4.63 -0.86 -14.18
N ALA A 36 -4.87 0.43 -14.39
CA ALA A 36 -4.20 1.50 -13.65
C ALA A 36 -4.50 1.43 -12.15
N GLY A 37 -5.77 1.26 -11.75
CA GLY A 37 -6.13 1.14 -10.33
C GLY A 37 -5.58 -0.13 -9.67
N PHE A 38 -5.51 -1.25 -10.40
CA PHE A 38 -4.86 -2.47 -9.91
C PHE A 38 -3.35 -2.26 -9.68
N VAL A 39 -2.66 -1.65 -10.64
CA VAL A 39 -1.23 -1.34 -10.52
C VAL A 39 -0.98 -0.39 -9.36
N THR A 40 -1.81 0.66 -9.20
CA THR A 40 -1.74 1.58 -8.06
C THR A 40 -1.94 0.84 -6.74
N LEU A 41 -2.83 -0.15 -6.67
CA LEU A 41 -3.08 -0.95 -5.46
C LEU A 41 -1.87 -1.83 -5.09
N VAL A 42 -1.28 -2.48 -6.09
CA VAL A 42 -0.06 -3.29 -5.92
C VAL A 42 1.10 -2.40 -5.47
N VAL A 43 1.32 -1.28 -6.17
CA VAL A 43 2.38 -0.32 -5.85
C VAL A 43 2.15 0.26 -4.46
N ALA A 44 0.95 0.72 -4.12
CA ALA A 44 0.64 1.25 -2.80
C ALA A 44 0.88 0.22 -1.70
N THR A 45 0.53 -1.05 -1.92
CA THR A 45 0.72 -2.12 -0.93
C THR A 45 2.21 -2.45 -0.72
N ILE A 46 3.00 -2.52 -1.79
CA ILE A 46 4.44 -2.81 -1.72
C ILE A 46 5.22 -1.61 -1.18
N PHE A 47 4.82 -0.40 -1.56
CA PHE A 47 5.46 0.84 -1.11
C PHE A 47 4.97 1.30 0.25
N TRP A 48 3.87 0.77 0.80
CA TRP A 48 3.39 1.09 2.15
C TRP A 48 4.48 0.99 3.25
N PRO A 49 5.28 -0.11 3.32
CA PRO A 49 6.40 -0.21 4.27
C PRO A 49 7.56 0.73 3.98
N LEU A 50 7.67 1.27 2.77
CA LEU A 50 8.69 2.27 2.40
C LEU A 50 8.21 3.70 2.68
N VAL A 51 6.95 3.99 2.40
CA VAL A 51 6.31 5.28 2.64
C VAL A 51 6.33 5.63 4.13
N LEU A 52 6.11 4.65 5.01
CA LEU A 52 6.09 4.87 6.45
C LEU A 52 7.43 5.39 7.02
N PRO A 53 8.60 4.75 6.78
CA PRO A 53 9.89 5.28 7.23
C PRO A 53 10.28 6.56 6.50
N ILE A 54 9.94 6.72 5.21
CA ILE A 54 10.21 7.97 4.47
C ILE A 54 9.45 9.14 5.12
N ALA A 55 8.15 8.98 5.37
CA ALA A 55 7.34 9.99 6.04
C ALA A 55 7.84 10.29 7.46
N TYR A 56 8.30 9.27 8.19
CA TYR A 56 8.87 9.47 9.52
C TYR A 56 10.18 10.27 9.48
N ILE A 57 11.06 10.01 8.52
CA ILE A 57 12.29 10.79 8.30
C ILE A 57 11.96 12.23 7.94
N GLU A 58 10.97 12.46 7.08
CA GLU A 58 10.49 13.80 6.70
C GLU A 58 10.02 14.59 7.94
N ILE A 59 9.19 13.96 8.78
CA ILE A 59 8.68 14.56 10.02
C ILE A 59 9.83 14.85 11.00
N LEU A 60 10.78 13.92 11.15
CA LEU A 60 11.93 14.09 12.04
C LEU A 60 12.82 15.24 11.58
N LYS A 61 13.08 15.33 10.27
CA LYS A 61 13.84 16.43 9.67
C LYS A 61 13.11 17.77 9.85
N SER A 62 11.79 17.79 9.68
CA SER A 62 10.97 18.98 9.90
C SER A 62 10.93 19.41 11.37
N LYS A 63 10.94 18.47 12.32
CA LYS A 63 11.02 18.75 13.76
C LYS A 63 12.40 19.19 14.23
N SER A 64 13.47 18.75 13.56
CA SER A 64 14.86 19.10 13.88
C SER A 64 15.28 20.49 13.35
N GLN A 65 14.49 21.10 12.46
CA GLN A 65 14.73 22.43 11.89
C GLN A 65 14.00 23.56 12.67
N LEU A 66 13.37 23.21 13.79
CA LEU A 66 12.68 24.08 14.76
C LEU A 66 13.51 24.13 16.05
#